data_AF-A0A8B6CSR8-F1
#
_entry.id   AF-A0A8B6CSR8-F1
#
_cell.length_a   1.000
_cell.length_b   1.000
_cell.length_c   1.000
_cell.angle_alpha   90.00
_cell.angle_beta   90.00
_cell.angle_gamma   90.00
#
_symmetry.space_group_name_H-M   'P 1'
#
loop_
_entity.id
_entity.type
_entity.pdbx_description
1 polymer ?
#
loop_
_entity_poly.entity_id
_entity_poly.type
_entity_poly.pdbx_seq_one_letter_code
_entity_poly.pdbx_strand_id
1 'polypeptide(L)'
;RHEINNLPDSEEDLGVWLRDLFKEKDELVDEFKKTGKFDLPAYHVPRKYNDLLIWLAWAIVTCLPLFYFLGQIFVSGTFLQQVFIIGFFLFMSVAAKWLIGWTETKKGSKYGMKENKKDK
;
A
#
# COMPACT_ATOMS: atom_id res chain seq x y z
N ARG A 1 3.09 -19.83 6.29
CA ARG A 1 3.09 -18.74 7.29
C ARG A 1 3.26 -19.40 8.64
N HIS A 2 4.32 -19.11 9.39
CA HIS A 2 4.43 -19.60 10.76
C HIS A 2 3.54 -18.74 11.66
N GLU A 3 2.72 -19.38 12.48
CA GLU A 3 1.90 -18.69 13.47
C GLU A 3 2.81 -18.15 14.59
N ILE A 4 2.49 -16.97 15.12
CA ILE A 4 3.31 -16.29 16.13
C ILE A 4 3.44 -17.15 17.40
N ASN A 5 2.47 -18.06 17.64
CA ASN A 5 2.44 -18.98 18.76
C ASN A 5 3.45 -20.14 18.65
N ASN A 6 4.11 -20.33 17.50
CA ASN A 6 5.12 -21.38 17.29
C ASN A 6 6.56 -20.81 17.32
N LEU A 7 6.77 -19.60 17.83
CA LEU A 7 8.11 -19.05 17.98
C LEU A 7 8.82 -19.69 19.20
N PRO A 8 10.11 -20.03 19.09
CA PRO A 8 10.91 -20.40 20.26
C PRO A 8 11.03 -19.23 21.23
N ASP A 9 10.92 -19.50 22.54
CA ASP A 9 11.00 -18.49 23.60
C ASP A 9 12.45 -18.07 23.95
N SER A 10 13.45 -18.89 23.58
CA SER A 10 14.88 -18.61 23.78
C SER A 10 15.48 -17.86 22.59
N GLU A 11 16.35 -16.87 22.85
CA GLU A 11 17.03 -16.09 21.81
C GLU A 11 17.96 -16.94 20.92
N GLU A 12 18.68 -17.90 21.51
CA GLU A 12 19.52 -18.83 20.74
C GLU A 12 18.70 -19.71 19.80
N ASP A 13 17.60 -20.27 20.30
CA ASP A 13 16.71 -21.15 19.50
C ASP A 13 15.96 -20.36 18.43
N LEU A 14 15.57 -19.11 18.71
CA LEU A 14 15.01 -18.20 17.72
C LEU A 14 16.01 -17.88 16.62
N GLY A 15 17.29 -17.70 16.96
CA GLY A 15 18.36 -17.47 15.99
C GLY A 15 18.57 -18.65 15.04
N VAL A 16 18.55 -19.88 15.57
CA VAL A 16 18.62 -21.11 14.77
C VAL A 16 17.39 -21.24 13.87
N TRP A 17 16.20 -21.03 14.43
CA TRP A 17 14.94 -21.09 13.70
C TRP A 17 14.86 -20.06 12.55
N LEU A 18 15.28 -18.82 12.80
CA LEU A 18 15.35 -17.78 11.77
C LEU A 18 16.31 -18.16 10.65
N ARG A 19 17.51 -18.66 11.00
CA ARG A 19 18.51 -19.08 10.02
C ARG A 19 17.98 -20.19 9.12
N ASP A 20 17.32 -21.19 9.69
CA ASP A 20 16.80 -22.31 8.93
C ASP A 20 15.61 -21.87 8.05
N LEU A 21 14.76 -20.96 8.55
CA LEU A 21 13.72 -20.29 7.76
C LEU A 21 14.28 -19.52 6.55
N PHE A 22 15.40 -18.81 6.73
CA PHE A 22 16.04 -18.10 5.63
C PHE A 22 16.62 -19.04 4.58
N LYS A 23 17.24 -20.15 5.00
CA LYS A 23 17.74 -21.18 4.08
C LYS A 23 16.63 -21.78 3.23
N GLU A 24 15.50 -22.16 3.84
CA GLU A 24 14.35 -22.70 3.11
C GLU A 24 13.84 -21.72 2.03
N LYS A 25 13.79 -20.43 2.34
CA LYS A 25 13.41 -19.39 1.37
C LYS A 25 14.41 -19.24 0.23
N ASP A 26 15.70 -19.26 0.54
CA ASP A 26 16.75 -19.13 -0.48
C ASP A 26 16.77 -20.36 -1.40
N GLU A 27 16.56 -21.57 -0.87
CA GLU A 27 16.45 -22.79 -1.66
C GLU A 27 15.28 -22.74 -2.65
N LEU A 28 14.11 -22.23 -2.22
CA LEU A 28 12.95 -22.03 -3.11
C LEU A 28 13.25 -21.02 -4.23
N VAL A 29 14.02 -19.97 -3.94
CA VAL A 29 14.43 -18.99 -4.95
C VAL A 29 15.44 -19.61 -5.93
N ASP A 30 16.36 -20.43 -5.46
CA ASP A 30 17.34 -21.10 -6.31
C ASP A 30 16.70 -22.22 -7.16
N GLU A 31 15.71 -22.92 -6.64
CA GLU A 31 14.88 -23.84 -7.41
C GLU A 31 14.07 -23.10 -8.47
N PHE A 32 13.47 -21.96 -8.13
CA PHE A 32 12.77 -21.12 -9.11
C PHE A 32 13.70 -20.64 -10.23
N LYS A 33 14.94 -20.23 -9.91
CA LYS A 33 15.93 -19.85 -10.94
C LYS A 33 16.27 -21.00 -11.89
N LYS A 34 16.23 -22.24 -11.43
CA LYS A 34 16.55 -23.44 -12.24
C LYS A 34 15.36 -23.92 -13.07
N THR A 35 14.18 -24.00 -12.46
CA THR A 35 12.98 -24.65 -13.04
C THR A 35 12.03 -23.63 -13.67
N GLY A 36 12.17 -22.34 -13.33
CA GLY A 36 11.32 -21.25 -13.81
C GLY A 36 9.89 -21.27 -13.24
N LYS A 37 9.61 -22.16 -12.29
CA LYS A 37 8.31 -22.34 -11.63
C LYS A 37 8.52 -22.55 -10.14
N PHE A 38 7.56 -22.07 -9.35
CA PHE A 38 7.47 -22.40 -7.94
C PHE A 38 6.58 -23.63 -7.82
N ASP A 39 7.13 -24.78 -7.39
CA ASP A 39 6.37 -26.03 -7.17
C ASP A 39 5.53 -26.01 -5.87
N LEU A 40 5.31 -24.82 -5.32
CA LEU A 40 4.48 -24.61 -4.14
C LEU A 40 3.00 -24.60 -4.53
N PRO A 41 2.11 -25.21 -3.71
CA PRO A 41 0.68 -25.16 -3.95
C PRO A 41 0.20 -23.71 -4.01
N ALA A 42 -0.46 -23.34 -5.12
CA ALA A 42 -0.98 -22.00 -5.32
C ALA A 42 -1.99 -21.68 -4.22
N TYR A 43 -1.61 -20.77 -3.32
CA TYR A 43 -2.48 -20.32 -2.26
C TYR A 43 -3.47 -19.30 -2.81
N HIS A 44 -4.76 -19.64 -2.80
CA HIS A 44 -5.83 -18.70 -3.11
C HIS A 44 -6.29 -18.00 -1.83
N VAL A 45 -6.03 -16.69 -1.74
CA VAL A 45 -6.57 -15.87 -0.67
C VAL A 45 -8.11 -15.90 -0.79
N PRO A 46 -8.84 -16.30 0.26
CA PRO A 46 -10.29 -16.27 0.22
C PRO A 46 -10.75 -14.83 0.01
N ARG A 47 -11.57 -14.59 -1.02
CA ARG A 47 -12.13 -13.27 -1.29
C ARG A 47 -13.02 -12.88 -0.10
N LYS A 48 -12.60 -11.86 0.64
CA LYS A 48 -13.37 -11.32 1.77
C LYS A 48 -14.36 -10.28 1.24
N TYR A 49 -15.63 -10.63 1.20
CA TYR A 49 -16.72 -9.70 0.84
C TYR A 49 -16.89 -8.56 1.84
N ASN A 50 -16.39 -8.74 3.07
CA ASN A 50 -16.50 -7.76 4.15
C ASN A 50 -15.86 -6.41 3.78
N ASP A 51 -14.73 -6.42 3.08
CA ASP A 51 -14.05 -5.19 2.68
C ASP A 51 -14.91 -4.38 1.70
N LEU A 52 -15.62 -5.07 0.80
CA LEU A 52 -16.50 -4.45 -0.18
C LEU A 52 -17.75 -3.86 0.48
N LEU A 53 -18.30 -4.55 1.48
CA LEU A 53 -19.44 -4.05 2.26
C LEU A 53 -19.06 -2.84 3.10
N ILE A 54 -17.91 -2.87 3.77
CA ILE A 54 -17.40 -1.74 4.55
C ILE A 54 -17.17 -0.54 3.62
N TRP A 55 -16.52 -0.76 2.48
CA TRP A 55 -16.30 0.28 1.50
C TRP A 55 -17.61 0.88 0.99
N LEU A 56 -18.60 0.04 0.64
CA LEU A 56 -19.89 0.49 0.14
C LEU A 56 -20.70 1.24 1.21
N ALA A 57 -20.66 0.79 2.46
CA ALA A 57 -21.28 1.49 3.58
C ALA A 57 -20.68 2.90 3.75
N TRP A 58 -19.36 3.02 3.75
CA TRP A 58 -18.69 4.33 3.83
C TRP A 58 -18.94 5.18 2.60
N ALA A 59 -18.97 4.59 1.41
CA ALA A 59 -19.33 5.28 0.18
C ALA A 59 -20.73 5.88 0.28
N ILE A 60 -21.73 5.13 0.74
CA ILE A 60 -23.10 5.63 0.91
C ILE A 60 -23.16 6.74 1.98
N VAL A 61 -22.55 6.51 3.15
CA VAL A 61 -22.53 7.48 4.26
C VAL A 61 -21.89 8.80 3.85
N THR A 62 -20.89 8.77 2.97
CA THR A 62 -20.23 9.98 2.46
C THR A 62 -20.95 10.61 1.27
N CYS A 63 -21.50 9.80 0.35
CA CYS A 63 -22.18 10.31 -0.84
C CYS A 63 -23.53 10.96 -0.51
N LEU A 64 -24.33 10.39 0.39
CA LEU A 64 -25.66 10.93 0.72
C LEU A 64 -25.63 12.38 1.21
N PRO A 65 -24.83 12.77 2.23
CA PRO A 65 -24.74 14.16 2.64
C PRO A 65 -24.15 15.03 1.53
N LEU A 66 -23.18 14.52 0.76
CA LEU A 66 -22.56 15.26 -0.33
C LEU A 66 -23.58 15.64 -1.42
N PHE A 67 -24.41 14.69 -1.86
CA PHE A 67 -25.48 14.97 -2.82
C PHE A 67 -26.58 15.86 -2.24
N TYR A 68 -26.94 15.69 -0.96
CA TYR A 68 -27.88 16.57 -0.29
C TYR A 68 -27.37 18.02 -0.24
N PHE A 69 -26.09 18.22 0.12
CA PHE A 69 -25.45 19.54 0.09
C PHE A 69 -25.41 20.13 -1.31
N LEU A 70 -25.07 19.33 -2.33
CA LEU A 70 -25.12 19.79 -3.73
C LEU A 70 -26.53 20.26 -4.12
N GLY A 71 -27.55 19.46 -3.83
CA GLY A 71 -28.95 19.80 -4.14
C GLY A 71 -29.40 21.08 -3.42
N GLN A 72 -29.09 21.23 -2.14
CA GLN A 72 -29.38 22.44 -1.36
C GLN A 72 -28.72 23.68 -1.96
N ILE A 73 -27.49 23.56 -2.48
CA ILE A 73 -26.78 24.67 -3.11
C ILE A 73 -27.38 25.04 -4.47
N PHE A 74 -27.86 24.07 -5.25
CA PHE A 74 -28.56 24.36 -6.51
C PHE A 74 -29.89 25.09 -6.29
N VAL A 75 -30.62 24.76 -5.22
CA VAL A 75 -31.96 25.32 -4.96
C VAL A 75 -31.92 26.61 -4.14
N SER A 76 -30.98 26.76 -3.21
CA SER A 76 -30.94 27.87 -2.23
C SER A 76 -29.53 28.37 -1.92
N GLY A 77 -28.55 28.05 -2.77
CA GLY A 77 -27.14 28.30 -2.52
C GLY A 77 -26.83 29.77 -2.26
N THR A 78 -26.34 30.05 -1.06
CA THR A 78 -25.83 31.37 -0.70
C THR A 78 -24.46 31.57 -1.36
N PHE A 79 -24.13 32.81 -1.77
CA PHE A 79 -22.83 33.16 -2.37
C PHE A 79 -21.62 32.62 -1.57
N LEU A 80 -21.71 32.61 -0.23
CA LEU A 80 -20.68 32.05 0.65
C LEU A 80 -20.42 30.55 0.44
N GLN A 81 -21.47 29.75 0.22
CA GLN A 81 -21.33 28.30 -0.01
C GLN A 81 -20.64 28.01 -1.35
N GLN A 82 -20.95 28.81 -2.38
CA GLN A 82 -20.29 28.69 -3.69
C GLN A 82 -18.79 29.01 -3.59
N VAL A 83 -18.42 30.08 -2.89
CA VAL A 83 -17.01 30.45 -2.69
C VAL A 83 -16.27 29.37 -1.90
N PHE A 84 -16.89 28.79 -0.87
CA PHE A 84 -16.27 27.73 -0.07
C PHE A 84 -15.97 26.47 -0.90
N ILE A 85 -16.91 26.05 -1.76
CA ILE A 85 -16.72 24.90 -2.64
C ILE A 85 -15.58 25.15 -3.63
N ILE A 86 -15.58 26.30 -4.30
CA ILE A 86 -14.52 26.65 -5.25
C ILE A 86 -13.17 26.66 -4.53
N GLY A 87 -13.10 27.28 -3.34
CA GLY A 87 -11.91 27.27 -2.50
C GLY A 87 -11.46 25.87 -2.11
N PHE A 88 -12.39 24.99 -1.74
CA PHE A 88 -12.11 23.60 -1.39
C PHE A 88 -11.56 22.80 -2.57
N PHE A 89 -12.15 22.92 -3.76
CA PHE A 89 -11.66 22.26 -4.98
C PHE A 89 -10.26 22.74 -5.38
N LEU A 90 -10.01 24.04 -5.27
CA LEU A 90 -8.69 24.62 -5.52
C LEU A 90 -7.66 24.11 -4.51
N PHE A 91 -8.01 24.12 -3.23
CA PHE A 91 -7.16 23.59 -2.16
C PHE A 91 -6.84 22.12 -2.38
N MET A 92 -7.84 21.29 -2.69
CA MET A 92 -7.66 19.86 -2.97
C MET A 92 -6.74 19.63 -4.18
N SER A 93 -6.88 20.44 -5.23
CA SER A 93 -6.03 20.37 -6.42
C SER A 93 -4.57 20.73 -6.13
N VAL A 94 -4.33 21.75 -5.30
CA VAL A 94 -2.99 22.14 -4.86
C VAL A 94 -2.41 21.07 -3.93
N ALA A 95 -3.20 20.56 -2.98
CA ALA A 95 -2.80 19.50 -2.08
C ALA A 95 -2.39 18.24 -2.82
N ALA A 96 -3.13 17.83 -3.87
CA ALA A 96 -2.77 16.69 -4.70
C ALA A 96 -1.42 16.90 -5.42
N LYS A 97 -1.20 18.08 -6.01
CA LYS A 97 0.09 18.42 -6.67
C LYS A 97 1.25 18.46 -5.67
N TRP A 98 1.00 19.00 -4.47
CA TRP A 98 1.98 19.01 -3.39
C TRP A 98 2.32 17.61 -2.90
N LEU A 99 1.29 16.75 -2.75
CA LEU A 99 1.45 15.36 -2.33
C LEU A 99 2.22 14.56 -3.37
N ILE A 100 1.95 14.77 -4.67
CA ILE A 100 2.74 14.17 -5.76
C ILE A 100 4.21 14.56 -5.62
N GLY A 101 4.51 15.85 -5.44
CA GLY A 101 5.89 16.33 -5.24
C GLY A 101 6.54 15.80 -3.95
N TRP A 102 5.75 15.51 -2.92
CA TRP A 102 6.24 14.91 -1.68
C TRP A 102 6.49 13.40 -1.79
N THR A 103 5.65 12.70 -2.56
CA THR A 103 5.81 11.26 -2.86
C THR A 103 6.85 10.98 -3.95
N GLU A 104 7.25 11.99 -4.71
CA GLU A 104 8.34 11.90 -5.67
C GLU A 104 9.67 11.76 -4.91
N THR A 105 10.01 10.51 -4.64
CA THR A 105 11.19 10.14 -3.89
C THR A 105 12.43 10.45 -4.74
N LYS A 106 12.99 11.66 -4.62
CA LYS A 106 14.25 12.06 -5.29
C LYS A 106 15.49 11.31 -4.78
N LYS A 107 15.32 10.20 -4.07
CA LYS A 107 16.38 9.44 -3.43
C LYS A 107 16.25 7.96 -3.76
N GLY A 108 16.44 7.61 -5.03
CA GLY A 108 16.91 6.28 -5.37
C GLY A 108 18.24 6.06 -4.63
N SER A 109 18.28 5.10 -3.71
CA SER A 109 19.48 4.81 -2.92
C SER A 109 20.65 4.49 -3.84
N LYS A 110 21.85 5.00 -3.53
CA LYS A 110 23.13 4.62 -4.15
C LYS A 110 23.56 3.19 -3.75
N TYR A 111 22.61 2.27 -3.57
CA TYR A 111 22.87 0.87 -3.31
C TYR A 111 22.92 0.15 -4.65
N GLY A 112 24.13 -0.28 -5.06
CA GLY A 112 24.35 -0.98 -6.33
C GLY A 112 25.15 -0.20 -7.39
N MET A 113 25.53 1.07 -7.15
CA MET A 113 26.55 1.70 -7.99
C MET A 113 27.91 1.09 -7.67
N LYS A 114 28.25 -0.01 -8.35
CA LYS A 114 29.64 -0.41 -8.53
C LYS A 114 30.31 0.74 -9.27
N GLU A 115 31.14 1.50 -8.56
CA GLU A 115 32.14 2.36 -9.20
C GLU A 115 33.02 1.42 -10.04
N ASN A 116 32.73 1.35 -11.33
CA ASN A 116 33.65 0.79 -12.31
C ASN A 116 34.88 1.69 -12.27
N LYS A 117 35.86 1.35 -11.42
CA LYS A 117 37.26 1.70 -11.64
C LYS A 117 37.64 1.07 -12.97
N LYS A 118 37.44 1.82 -14.05
CA LYS A 118 38.14 1.59 -15.30
C LYS A 118 39.52 2.21 -15.13
N ASP A 119 40.47 1.29 -15.12
CA ASP A 119 41.89 1.45 -15.35
C ASP A 119 42.25 2.67 -16.21
N LYS A 120 43.23 3.42 -15.73
CA LYS A 120 44.26 4.08 -16.54
C LYS A 120 45.56 4.05 -15.76
#